data_AF-A0A2K3JYT8-F1
#
_entry.id   AF-A0A2K3JYT8-F1
#
_cell.length_a   1.000
_cell.length_b   1.000
_cell.length_c   1.000
_cell.angle_alpha   90.00
_cell.angle_beta   90.00
_cell.angle_gamma   90.00
#
_symmetry.space_group_name_H-M   'P 1'
#
loop_
_entity.id
_entity.type
_entity.pdbx_description
1 polymer ?
#
loop_
_entity_poly.entity_id
_entity_poly.type
_entity_poly.pdbx_seq_one_letter_code
_entity_poly.pdbx_strand_id
1 'polypeptide(L)'
;SGNLEESESPMKEGRMIFYNVGDENGDVHEGSEEKFFTFKGSSVDDLKEKLKEETGLDDIVVCCRNPLNAKIYPLRLQLPPNNIDMHIVVVPSSFAGN
;
A
#
# COMPACT_ATOMS: atom_id res chain seq x y z
N SER A 1 39.57 -18.62 14.95
CA SER A 1 39.37 -17.16 14.85
C SER A 1 38.77 -16.82 13.51
N GLY A 2 37.68 -16.06 13.51
CA GLY A 2 37.01 -15.49 12.33
C GLY A 2 36.00 -16.43 11.68
N ASN A 3 34.77 -16.04 11.37
CA ASN A 3 33.98 -14.85 11.70
C ASN A 3 32.53 -15.35 11.80
N LEU A 4 31.78 -14.87 12.80
CA LEU A 4 30.33 -14.90 12.68
C LEU A 4 30.01 -13.91 11.57
N GLU A 5 29.53 -14.41 10.43
CA GLU A 5 28.81 -13.58 9.46
C GLU A 5 27.53 -13.15 10.16
N GLU A 6 27.64 -12.03 10.89
CA GLU A 6 26.54 -11.19 11.29
C GLU A 6 25.85 -10.78 9.99
N SER A 7 24.75 -11.44 9.68
CA SER A 7 23.87 -11.05 8.60
C SER A 7 23.25 -9.72 8.98
N GLU A 8 23.99 -8.64 8.75
CA GLU A 8 23.41 -7.31 8.62
C GLU A 8 22.36 -7.44 7.51
N SER A 9 21.10 -7.55 7.95
CA SER A 9 19.97 -7.49 7.05
C SER A 9 20.10 -6.14 6.38
N PRO A 10 20.25 -6.05 5.04
CA PRO A 10 20.39 -4.75 4.39
C PRO A 10 19.21 -3.92 4.85
N MET A 11 19.50 -2.79 5.53
CA MET A 11 18.49 -1.87 6.02
C MET A 11 17.53 -1.63 4.85
N LYS A 12 16.29 -2.14 4.95
CA LYS A 12 15.31 -2.02 3.88
C LYS A 12 15.23 -0.54 3.50
N GLU A 13 15.60 -0.20 2.27
CA GLU A 13 15.71 1.18 1.79
C GLU A 13 14.34 1.85 1.56
N GLY A 14 13.30 1.38 2.26
CA GLY A 14 11.90 1.74 2.06
C GLY A 14 10.99 0.59 2.53
N ARG A 15 9.68 0.76 2.32
CA ARG A 15 8.67 -0.29 2.51
C ARG A 15 8.19 -0.80 1.17
N MET A 16 7.86 -2.08 1.06
CA MET A 16 7.12 -2.56 -0.10
C MET A 16 5.63 -2.22 0.05
N ILE A 17 5.06 -1.64 -0.99
CA ILE A 17 3.63 -1.41 -1.13
C ILE A 17 3.11 -2.39 -2.15
N PHE A 18 2.19 -3.25 -1.73
CA PHE A 18 1.40 -4.12 -2.57
C PHE A 18 0.03 -3.48 -2.76
N TYR A 19 -0.45 -3.41 -3.99
CA TYR A 19 -1.71 -2.75 -4.29
C TYR A 19 -2.54 -3.47 -5.35
N ASN A 20 -3.85 -3.41 -5.17
CA ASN A 20 -4.85 -3.70 -6.17
C ASN A 20 -5.69 -2.45 -6.45
N VAL A 21 -6.34 -2.41 -7.62
CA VAL A 21 -7.34 -1.40 -7.93
C VAL A 21 -8.72 -2.02 -7.71
N GLY A 22 -9.49 -1.42 -6.80
CA GLY A 22 -10.88 -1.77 -6.53
C GLY A 22 -11.85 -0.80 -7.19
N ASP A 23 -13.11 -1.20 -7.27
CA ASP A 23 -14.19 -0.35 -7.80
C ASP A 23 -14.75 0.63 -6.74
N GLU A 24 -15.89 1.27 -7.05
CA GLU A 24 -16.58 2.20 -6.15
C GLU A 24 -17.14 1.56 -4.87
N ASN A 25 -17.24 0.23 -4.82
CA ASN A 25 -17.61 -0.55 -3.63
C ASN A 25 -16.38 -1.04 -2.86
N GLY A 26 -15.18 -0.83 -3.41
CA GLY A 26 -13.94 -1.35 -2.86
C GLY A 26 -13.66 -2.80 -3.22
N ASP A 27 -14.42 -3.36 -4.17
CA ASP A 27 -14.27 -4.74 -4.59
C ASP A 27 -13.17 -4.86 -5.64
N VAL A 28 -12.24 -5.78 -5.37
CA VAL A 28 -11.13 -6.12 -6.27
C VAL A 28 -11.58 -7.28 -7.13
N HIS A 29 -11.52 -7.12 -8.45
CA HIS A 29 -12.01 -8.13 -9.40
C HIS A 29 -11.24 -9.44 -9.27
N GLU A 30 -11.96 -10.56 -9.22
CA GLU A 30 -11.35 -11.90 -9.20
C GLU A 30 -10.54 -12.11 -10.49
N GLY A 31 -9.21 -12.14 -10.35
CA GLY A 31 -8.27 -12.24 -11.48
C GLY A 31 -7.41 -11.01 -11.71
N SER A 32 -7.62 -9.91 -10.98
CA SER A 32 -6.68 -8.79 -11.02
C SER A 32 -5.35 -9.18 -10.36
N GLU A 33 -4.23 -8.99 -11.06
CA GLU A 33 -2.90 -9.20 -10.49
C GLU A 33 -2.58 -8.10 -9.45
N GLU A 34 -2.08 -8.51 -8.29
CA GLU A 34 -1.53 -7.58 -7.29
C GLU A 34 -0.20 -7.02 -7.81
N LYS A 35 -0.10 -5.68 -7.81
CA LYS A 35 1.11 -4.97 -8.23
C LYS A 35 1.88 -4.51 -7.01
N PHE A 36 3.16 -4.22 -7.16
CA PHE A 36 3.96 -3.73 -6.04
C PHE A 36 5.06 -2.76 -6.47
N PHE A 37 5.47 -1.90 -5.53
CA PHE A 37 6.62 -1.02 -5.67
C PHE A 37 7.26 -0.73 -4.30
N THR A 38 8.51 -0.28 -4.32
CA THR A 38 9.20 0.20 -3.12
C THR A 38 8.88 1.67 -2.88
N PHE A 39 8.44 2.01 -1.67
CA PHE A 39 8.07 3.36 -1.25
C PHE A 39 8.95 3.85 -0.10
N LYS A 40 9.49 5.06 -0.21
CA LYS A 40 10.39 5.65 0.80
C LYS A 40 9.75 6.76 1.64
N GLY A 41 8.55 7.21 1.27
CA GLY A 41 7.84 8.25 2.01
C GLY A 41 7.23 7.75 3.31
N SER A 42 6.73 8.69 4.12
CA SER A 42 6.09 8.41 5.41
C SER A 42 4.62 8.85 5.47
N SER A 43 4.18 9.70 4.54
CA SER A 43 2.82 10.22 4.50
C SER A 43 1.94 9.44 3.52
N VAL A 44 0.62 9.48 3.78
CA VAL A 44 -0.36 8.95 2.83
C VAL A 44 -0.48 9.84 1.59
N ASP A 45 -0.23 11.14 1.71
CA ASP A 45 -0.31 12.06 0.57
C ASP A 45 0.78 11.74 -0.45
N ASP A 46 2.03 11.52 -0.01
CA ASP A 46 3.12 11.09 -0.89
C ASP A 46 2.83 9.73 -1.53
N LEU A 47 2.24 8.81 -0.76
CA LEU A 47 1.85 7.50 -1.26
C LEU A 47 0.73 7.62 -2.31
N LYS A 48 -0.24 8.51 -2.06
CA LYS A 48 -1.36 8.78 -2.95
C LYS A 48 -0.85 9.34 -4.27
N GLU A 49 0.03 10.34 -4.27
CA GLU A 49 0.62 10.88 -5.50
C GLU A 49 1.38 9.80 -6.28
N LYS A 50 2.16 8.95 -5.59
CA LYS A 50 2.84 7.84 -6.26
C LYS A 50 1.85 6.86 -6.90
N LEU A 51 0.75 6.54 -6.22
CA LEU A 51 -0.27 5.63 -6.76
C LEU A 51 -1.01 6.24 -7.96
N LYS A 52 -1.23 7.55 -7.99
CA LYS A 52 -1.78 8.22 -9.18
C LYS A 52 -0.86 8.05 -10.39
N GLU A 53 0.45 8.22 -10.22
CA GLU A 53 1.44 7.98 -11.29
C GLU A 53 1.41 6.52 -11.78
N GLU A 54 1.37 5.55 -10.86
CA GLU A 54 1.41 4.12 -11.19
C GLU A 54 0.11 3.62 -11.84
N THR A 55 -1.03 4.20 -11.45
CA THR A 55 -2.37 3.77 -11.93
C THR A 55 -2.92 4.61 -13.07
N GLY A 56 -2.43 5.85 -13.25
CA GLY A 56 -3.00 6.83 -14.18
C GLY A 56 -4.35 7.38 -13.74
N LEU A 57 -4.73 7.22 -12.47
CA LEU A 57 -5.99 7.70 -11.90
C LEU A 57 -5.78 9.06 -11.21
N ASP A 58 -6.69 10.01 -11.42
CA ASP A 58 -6.54 11.36 -10.86
C ASP A 58 -7.05 11.49 -9.43
N ASP A 59 -8.24 10.94 -9.13
CA ASP A 59 -8.88 11.07 -7.83
C ASP A 59 -9.14 9.71 -7.18
N ILE A 60 -8.27 9.37 -6.24
CA ILE A 60 -8.24 8.07 -5.58
C ILE A 60 -8.29 8.20 -4.06
N VAL A 61 -8.71 7.12 -3.41
CA VAL A 61 -8.55 6.89 -1.98
C VAL A 61 -7.67 5.67 -1.80
N VAL A 62 -6.72 5.77 -0.87
CA VAL A 62 -5.84 4.68 -0.50
C VAL A 62 -6.44 3.99 0.72
N CYS A 63 -6.79 2.72 0.59
CA CYS A 63 -7.40 1.93 1.66
C CYS A 63 -6.48 0.78 2.08
N CYS A 64 -6.49 0.39 3.36
CA CYS A 64 -5.90 -0.87 3.81
C CYS A 64 -6.97 -1.95 3.94
N ARG A 65 -6.63 -3.20 3.65
CA ARG A 65 -7.52 -4.35 3.89
C ARG A 65 -7.29 -4.89 5.30
N ASN A 66 -8.36 -5.08 6.06
CA ASN A 66 -8.29 -5.75 7.34
C ASN A 66 -8.18 -7.27 7.08
N PRO A 67 -7.11 -7.94 7.54
CA PRO A 67 -6.92 -9.36 7.31
C PRO A 67 -7.98 -10.25 7.98
N LEU A 68 -8.68 -9.74 9.01
CA LEU A 68 -9.63 -10.53 9.79
C LEU A 68 -11.02 -10.60 9.15
N ASN A 69 -11.45 -9.57 8.44
CA ASN A 69 -12.81 -9.47 7.92
C ASN A 69 -12.90 -9.00 6.46
N ALA A 70 -11.75 -8.89 5.78
CA ALA A 70 -11.61 -8.42 4.41
C ALA A 70 -12.14 -7.00 4.13
N LYS A 71 -12.66 -6.28 5.13
CA LYS A 71 -13.12 -4.89 4.96
C LYS A 71 -11.94 -3.98 4.67
N ILE A 72 -12.16 -3.04 3.76
CA ILE A 72 -11.17 -2.00 3.48
C ILE A 72 -11.49 -0.74 4.28
N TYR A 73 -10.46 -0.03 4.71
CA TYR A 73 -10.59 1.22 5.45
C TYR A 73 -9.61 2.26 4.89
N PRO A 74 -10.04 3.52 4.68
CA PRO A 74 -9.15 4.57 4.19
C PRO A 74 -7.96 4.78 5.13
N LEU A 75 -6.76 4.84 4.55
CA LEU A 75 -5.56 5.24 5.27
C LEU A 75 -5.62 6.73 5.61
N ARG A 76 -5.16 7.07 6.82
CA ARG A 76 -5.09 8.44 7.33
C ARG A 76 -3.68 9.00 7.18
N LEU A 77 -3.49 10.31 7.42
CA LEU A 77 -2.26 11.08 7.17
C LEU A 77 -0.89 10.37 7.29
N GLN A 78 -0.67 9.52 8.28
CA GLN A 78 0.64 8.90 8.54
C GLN A 78 0.60 7.40 8.30
N LEU A 79 1.61 6.89 7.60
CA LEU A 79 1.82 5.46 7.44
C LEU A 79 2.47 4.87 8.71
N PRO A 80 2.31 3.56 8.97
CA PRO A 80 2.95 2.90 10.10
C PRO A 80 4.46 3.18 10.15
N PRO A 81 5.02 3.46 11.35
CA PRO A 81 6.47 3.54 11.53
C PRO A 81 7.11 2.15 11.29
N ASN A 82 8.41 2.12 10.97
CA ASN A 82 9.25 0.91 10.75
C ASN A 82 9.28 0.30 9.34
N ASN A 83 8.83 1.00 8.30
CA ASN A 83 8.90 0.50 6.91
C ASN A 83 8.31 -0.90 6.73
N ILE A 84 7.24 -1.19 7.48
CA ILE A 84 6.49 -2.43 7.38
C ILE A 84 5.83 -2.47 6.00
N ASP A 85 5.91 -3.64 5.35
CA ASP A 85 5.28 -3.85 4.06
C ASP A 85 3.76 -3.73 4.20
N MET A 86 3.09 -3.15 3.20
CA MET A 86 1.67 -2.82 3.27
C MET A 86 0.91 -3.39 2.08
N HIS A 87 -0.25 -3.98 2.35
CA HIS A 87 -1.23 -4.34 1.32
C HIS A 87 -2.37 -3.32 1.34
N ILE A 88 -2.58 -2.67 0.22
CA ILE A 88 -3.56 -1.61 0.06
C ILE A 88 -4.49 -1.87 -1.14
N VAL A 89 -5.64 -1.20 -1.13
CA VAL A 89 -6.58 -1.16 -2.24
C VAL A 89 -6.73 0.30 -2.65
N VAL A 90 -6.48 0.59 -3.92
CA VAL A 90 -6.73 1.89 -4.53
C VAL A 90 -8.15 1.89 -5.05
N VAL A 91 -8.97 2.84 -4.62
CA VAL A 91 -10.36 2.96 -5.06
C VAL A 91 -10.62 4.37 -5.60
N PRO A 92 -11.61 4.58 -6.48
CA PRO A 92 -12.02 5.93 -6.89
C PRO A 92 -12.50 6.76 -5.69
N SER A 93 -12.43 8.09 -5.80
CA SER A 93 -12.94 8.99 -4.75
C SER A 93 -14.46 8.91 -4.52
N SER A 94 -15.21 8.33 -5.46
CA SER A 94 -16.62 7.99 -5.28
C SER A 94 -16.85 6.80 -4.33
N PHE A 95 -15.79 6.19 -3.78
CA PHE A 95 -15.90 5.08 -2.85
C PHE A 95 -16.81 5.41 -1.66
N ALA A 96 -17.89 4.63 -1.54
CA ALA A 96 -18.97 4.89 -0.59
C ALA A 96 -18.60 4.61 0.87
N GLY A 97 -17.43 3.99 1.15
CA GLY A 97 -16.88 3.84 2.50
C GLY A 97 -17.86 3.26 3.52
N ASN A 98 -18.19 1.98 3.39
CA ASN A 98 -19.17 1.29 4.25
C ASN A 98 -18.53 0.65 5.50
#